data_AF-A0A2G6GT17-F1
#
_entry.id   AF-A0A2G6GT17-F1
#
_cell.length_a   1.000
_cell.length_b   1.000
_cell.length_c   1.000
_cell.angle_alpha   90.00
_cell.angle_beta   90.00
_cell.angle_gamma   90.00
#
_symmetry.space_group_name_H-M   'P 1'
#
loop_
_entity.id
_entity.type
_entity.pdbx_description
1 polymer ?
#
loop_
_entity_poly.entity_id
_entity_poly.type
_entity_poly.pdbx_seq_one_letter_code
_entity_poly.pdbx_strand_id
1 'polypeptide(L)'
;YIKTGHPALVEVSEYEKWCEKAMPKELYEAVVEEYGKAPGKYMAVDKDGKDYIAVTRVQFGNVCLLPQPLPGIGNDTNALVHGAKIAAPHPYLASYLWTQFGFKADAICHFGTHGSLEFTPGKQVALSNYDWPDRFIGNLPHFYIYTINNIGEGIIAKRRSYATLLTHLTPPFMRSDLRQELEVLHEKLSRYRMAANGALKNEYAKAIKEAAELLNVHNAMGIDSAKDYRYTEKDMEKVHSYLEQIEEEKVNSGLYVIGKPYEDRKLDETAELIALDPIAFSLADLDARKGVITRKQAEDLTFVSHEYRYKAQKIIKEILRKGSEENILHRYVSDKMLDFAHQWKKEHQTIDLLAMMMTKVKPSKKNEFNVKKELLPNLLVKLCENEDNKEYILGLKSEKTFKKSSKMLDAAQRAKIIKLADRMKSMAPEMYKAISIAKQEDMLKLLSLMQDS
;
A
#
# COMPACT_ATOMS: atom_id res chain seq x y z
N TYR A 1 1.18 -2.50 -36.49
CA TYR A 1 2.06 -3.55 -35.92
C TYR A 1 2.02 -4.85 -36.72
N ILE A 2 0.86 -5.51 -36.92
CA ILE A 2 0.78 -6.82 -37.62
C ILE A 2 1.58 -6.88 -38.94
N LYS A 3 1.55 -5.81 -39.75
CA LYS A 3 2.24 -5.76 -41.05
C LYS A 3 3.76 -5.58 -40.99
N THR A 4 4.31 -5.00 -39.92
CA THR A 4 5.71 -4.51 -39.88
C THR A 4 6.47 -4.89 -38.60
N GLY A 5 5.78 -5.35 -37.57
CA GLY A 5 6.33 -5.62 -36.25
C GLY A 5 6.72 -7.07 -36.00
N HIS A 6 6.61 -7.94 -37.01
CA HIS A 6 6.95 -9.36 -36.94
C HIS A 6 6.37 -10.09 -35.70
N PRO A 7 5.04 -10.08 -35.49
CA PRO A 7 4.42 -10.83 -34.41
C PRO A 7 4.74 -12.32 -34.48
N ALA A 8 4.63 -13.03 -33.35
CA ALA A 8 4.41 -14.47 -33.42
C ALA A 8 3.00 -14.73 -33.96
N LEU A 9 2.89 -15.53 -35.01
CA LEU A 9 1.60 -16.00 -35.51
C LEU A 9 1.32 -17.38 -34.91
N VAL A 10 0.33 -17.45 -34.03
CA VAL A 10 -0.13 -18.71 -33.44
C VAL A 10 -1.27 -19.23 -34.31
N GLU A 11 -1.06 -20.37 -34.98
CA GLU A 11 -2.12 -20.98 -35.80
C GLU A 11 -3.28 -21.37 -34.88
N VAL A 12 -4.53 -21.13 -35.31
CA VAL A 12 -5.72 -21.43 -34.51
C VAL A 12 -5.74 -22.90 -34.08
N SER A 13 -5.32 -23.82 -34.94
CA SER A 13 -5.26 -25.25 -34.62
C SER A 13 -4.28 -25.60 -33.48
N GLU A 14 -3.22 -24.81 -33.30
CA GLU A 14 -2.25 -24.96 -32.20
C GLU A 14 -2.74 -24.26 -30.94
N TYR A 15 -3.31 -23.05 -31.08
CA TYR A 15 -3.93 -22.31 -30.00
C TYR A 15 -5.03 -23.12 -29.28
N GLU A 16 -5.92 -23.76 -30.05
CA GLU A 16 -7.00 -24.60 -29.49
C GLU A 16 -6.44 -25.76 -28.66
N LYS A 17 -5.40 -26.44 -29.13
CA LYS A 17 -4.72 -27.51 -28.37
C LYS A 17 -4.10 -26.99 -27.07
N TRP A 18 -3.57 -25.78 -27.07
CA TRP A 18 -3.03 -25.16 -25.86
C TRP A 18 -4.14 -24.79 -24.87
N CYS A 19 -5.26 -24.26 -25.35
CA CYS A 19 -6.44 -24.00 -24.53
C CYS A 19 -6.95 -25.28 -23.85
N GLU A 20 -7.19 -26.34 -24.63
CA GLU A 20 -7.63 -27.64 -24.10
C GLU A 20 -6.68 -28.21 -23.04
N LYS A 21 -5.37 -28.02 -23.23
CA LYS A 21 -4.35 -28.51 -22.29
C LYS A 21 -4.26 -27.66 -21.02
N ALA A 22 -4.38 -26.34 -21.13
CA ALA A 22 -4.07 -25.41 -20.05
C ALA A 22 -5.24 -25.18 -19.09
N MET A 23 -6.48 -25.16 -19.59
CA MET A 23 -7.64 -24.72 -18.82
C MET A 23 -8.83 -25.68 -18.94
N PRO A 24 -9.70 -25.75 -17.91
CA PRO A 24 -10.98 -26.45 -18.00
C PRO A 24 -11.84 -25.95 -19.16
N LYS A 25 -12.66 -26.85 -19.70
CA LYS A 25 -13.54 -26.57 -20.84
C LYS A 25 -14.44 -25.37 -20.57
N GLU A 26 -14.97 -25.27 -19.35
CA GLU A 26 -15.91 -24.22 -18.94
C GLU A 26 -15.27 -22.83 -18.98
N LEU A 27 -13.96 -22.71 -18.66
CA LEU A 27 -13.26 -21.42 -18.78
C LEU A 27 -13.10 -21.00 -20.24
N TYR A 28 -12.77 -21.94 -21.13
CA TYR A 28 -12.61 -21.62 -22.54
C TYR A 28 -13.95 -21.34 -23.23
N GLU A 29 -15.01 -22.05 -22.85
CA GLU A 29 -16.38 -21.78 -23.32
C GLU A 29 -16.81 -20.34 -23.00
N ALA A 30 -16.48 -19.81 -21.83
CA ALA A 30 -16.76 -18.42 -21.47
C ALA A 30 -16.04 -17.40 -22.38
N VAL A 31 -14.87 -17.73 -22.90
CA VAL A 31 -14.16 -16.90 -23.91
C VAL A 31 -14.91 -16.96 -25.23
N VAL A 32 -15.34 -18.15 -25.64
CA VAL A 32 -16.05 -18.35 -26.91
C VAL A 32 -17.43 -17.68 -26.89
N GLU A 33 -18.12 -17.71 -25.76
CA GLU A 33 -19.40 -17.02 -25.56
C GLU A 33 -19.26 -15.51 -25.72
N GLU A 34 -18.22 -14.92 -25.12
CA GLU A 34 -18.00 -13.47 -25.14
C GLU A 34 -17.40 -12.98 -26.47
N TYR A 35 -16.43 -13.70 -27.03
CA TYR A 35 -15.61 -13.21 -28.15
C TYR A 35 -15.77 -14.01 -29.45
N GLY A 36 -16.58 -15.07 -29.46
CA GLY A 36 -16.71 -16.00 -30.57
C GLY A 36 -15.58 -17.04 -30.61
N LYS A 37 -15.57 -17.89 -31.64
CA LYS A 37 -14.49 -18.88 -31.81
C LYS A 37 -13.16 -18.19 -32.16
N ALA A 38 -12.05 -18.83 -31.78
CA ALA A 38 -10.73 -18.39 -32.22
C ALA A 38 -10.66 -18.31 -33.77
N PRO A 39 -9.97 -17.30 -34.33
CA PRO A 39 -9.08 -16.34 -33.68
C PRO A 39 -9.79 -15.11 -33.07
N GLY A 40 -11.13 -15.04 -33.12
CA GLY A 40 -11.90 -13.85 -32.79
C GLY A 40 -11.73 -12.73 -33.82
N LYS A 41 -12.10 -11.50 -33.46
CA LYS A 41 -12.00 -10.32 -34.37
C LYS A 41 -10.73 -9.49 -34.17
N TYR A 42 -10.19 -9.48 -32.96
CA TYR A 42 -9.04 -8.64 -32.60
C TYR A 42 -7.73 -9.41 -32.74
N MET A 43 -6.74 -8.81 -33.40
CA MET A 43 -5.43 -9.44 -33.70
C MET A 43 -5.51 -10.76 -34.49
N ALA A 44 -6.62 -11.01 -35.18
CA ALA A 44 -6.78 -12.11 -36.12
C ALA A 44 -6.03 -11.80 -37.42
N VAL A 45 -5.37 -12.82 -37.98
CA VAL A 45 -4.62 -12.74 -39.23
C VAL A 45 -4.96 -13.97 -40.08
N ASP A 46 -5.50 -13.75 -41.27
CA ASP A 46 -5.55 -14.78 -42.31
C ASP A 46 -4.25 -14.73 -43.11
N LYS A 47 -3.60 -15.88 -43.27
CA LYS A 47 -2.39 -16.01 -44.08
C LYS A 47 -2.34 -17.40 -44.72
N ASP A 48 -2.20 -17.44 -46.04
CA ASP A 48 -2.08 -18.69 -46.81
C ASP A 48 -3.26 -19.67 -46.57
N GLY A 49 -4.47 -19.14 -46.38
CA GLY A 49 -5.69 -19.92 -46.15
C GLY A 49 -5.80 -20.54 -44.75
N LYS A 50 -5.00 -20.02 -43.80
CA LYS A 50 -5.02 -20.41 -42.39
C LYS A 50 -5.24 -19.19 -41.51
N ASP A 51 -6.00 -19.40 -40.44
CA ASP A 51 -6.25 -18.39 -39.41
C ASP A 51 -5.20 -18.45 -38.30
N TYR A 52 -4.76 -17.26 -37.88
CA TYR A 52 -3.78 -17.06 -36.81
C TYR A 52 -4.23 -16.00 -35.82
N ILE A 53 -3.76 -16.11 -34.58
CA ILE A 53 -3.79 -15.04 -33.59
C ILE A 53 -2.37 -14.44 -33.51
N ALA A 54 -2.25 -13.13 -33.72
CA ALA A 54 -0.98 -12.43 -33.64
C ALA A 54 -0.63 -12.07 -32.18
N VAL A 55 0.50 -12.60 -31.68
CA VAL A 55 1.09 -12.26 -30.39
C VAL A 55 2.17 -11.19 -30.60
N THR A 56 1.95 -10.02 -29.99
CA THR A 56 2.88 -8.88 -30.03
C THR A 56 4.13 -9.18 -29.21
N ARG A 57 5.29 -9.09 -29.86
CA ARG A 57 6.58 -9.39 -29.23
C ARG A 57 7.77 -8.67 -29.87
N VAL A 58 8.85 -8.53 -29.11
CA VAL A 58 10.19 -8.23 -29.61
C VAL A 58 11.15 -9.24 -29.00
N GLN A 59 11.79 -10.06 -29.85
CA GLN A 59 12.66 -11.14 -29.38
C GLN A 59 14.13 -10.85 -29.65
N PHE A 60 14.94 -10.99 -28.60
CA PHE A 60 16.39 -10.90 -28.58
C PHE A 60 16.97 -12.25 -28.17
N GLY A 61 17.18 -13.16 -29.13
CA GLY A 61 17.64 -14.53 -28.84
C GLY A 61 16.67 -15.25 -27.89
N ASN A 62 17.13 -15.53 -26.66
CA ASN A 62 16.36 -16.23 -25.63
C ASN A 62 15.55 -15.30 -24.72
N VAL A 63 15.52 -13.99 -25.00
CA VAL A 63 14.70 -13.02 -24.25
C VAL A 63 13.62 -12.48 -25.16
N CYS A 64 12.37 -12.47 -24.70
CA CYS A 64 11.24 -11.94 -25.44
C CYS A 64 10.51 -10.90 -24.61
N LEU A 65 10.31 -9.71 -25.18
CA LEU A 65 9.54 -8.62 -24.59
C LEU A 65 8.15 -8.61 -25.21
N LEU A 66 7.12 -8.74 -24.37
CA LEU A 66 5.72 -8.70 -24.80
C LEU A 66 5.03 -7.51 -24.10
N PRO A 67 4.44 -6.56 -24.84
CA PRO A 67 3.46 -5.68 -24.22
C PRO A 67 2.25 -6.52 -23.79
N GLN A 68 1.83 -6.38 -22.54
CA GLN A 68 0.67 -7.10 -22.02
C GLN A 68 -0.59 -6.63 -22.77
N PRO A 69 -1.34 -7.53 -23.45
CA PRO A 69 -2.60 -7.15 -24.07
C PRO A 69 -3.62 -6.70 -23.03
N LEU A 70 -4.65 -5.97 -23.42
CA LEU A 70 -5.75 -5.64 -22.52
C LEU A 70 -6.54 -6.90 -22.13
N PRO A 71 -6.97 -7.04 -20.86
CA PRO A 71 -7.71 -8.21 -20.37
C PRO A 71 -9.18 -8.22 -20.80
N GLY A 72 -9.61 -7.26 -21.61
CA GLY A 72 -10.98 -7.13 -22.15
C GLY A 72 -11.04 -6.12 -23.28
N ILE A 73 -12.20 -6.00 -23.92
CA ILE A 73 -12.45 -5.07 -25.02
C ILE A 73 -13.41 -3.97 -24.53
N GLY A 74 -13.01 -2.71 -24.65
CA GLY A 74 -13.82 -1.56 -24.21
C GLY A 74 -13.07 -0.23 -24.29
N ASN A 75 -13.78 0.88 -24.04
CA ASN A 75 -13.25 2.24 -24.17
C ASN A 75 -12.54 2.76 -22.90
N ASP A 76 -12.77 2.14 -21.74
CA ASP A 76 -12.11 2.50 -20.47
C ASP A 76 -11.04 1.47 -20.13
N THR A 77 -9.81 1.78 -20.50
CA THR A 77 -8.63 0.92 -20.29
C THR A 77 -8.28 0.76 -18.81
N ASN A 78 -8.50 1.78 -17.98
CA ASN A 78 -8.26 1.69 -16.54
C ASN A 78 -9.25 0.73 -15.87
N ALA A 79 -10.54 0.84 -16.19
CA ALA A 79 -11.54 -0.08 -15.66
C ALA A 79 -11.28 -1.54 -16.08
N LEU A 80 -10.78 -1.75 -17.31
CA LEU A 80 -10.43 -3.08 -17.80
C LEU A 80 -9.23 -3.68 -17.06
N VAL A 81 -8.16 -2.90 -16.87
CA VAL A 81 -6.92 -3.35 -16.20
C VAL A 81 -7.14 -3.61 -14.70
N HIS A 82 -8.01 -2.84 -14.03
CA HIS A 82 -8.28 -2.97 -12.59
C HIS A 82 -9.42 -3.93 -12.21
N GLY A 83 -9.96 -4.70 -13.17
CA GLY A 83 -10.85 -5.83 -12.87
C GLY A 83 -12.11 -5.89 -13.70
N ALA A 84 -11.98 -6.21 -14.99
CA ALA A 84 -13.11 -6.63 -15.80
C ALA A 84 -13.64 -7.99 -15.30
N LYS A 85 -14.94 -8.12 -15.05
CA LYS A 85 -15.59 -9.39 -14.64
C LYS A 85 -15.86 -10.35 -15.81
N ILE A 86 -15.28 -10.09 -16.96
CA ILE A 86 -15.47 -10.86 -18.21
C ILE A 86 -14.25 -11.75 -18.46
N ALA A 87 -14.44 -12.80 -19.26
CA ALA A 87 -13.32 -13.60 -19.73
C ALA A 87 -12.31 -12.73 -20.50
N ALA A 88 -11.04 -13.11 -20.49
CA ALA A 88 -10.03 -12.40 -21.27
C ALA A 88 -10.13 -12.75 -22.76
N PRO A 89 -9.83 -11.82 -23.68
CA PRO A 89 -9.97 -12.04 -25.12
C PRO A 89 -8.86 -12.96 -25.68
N HIS A 90 -9.10 -13.56 -26.84
CA HIS A 90 -8.16 -14.50 -27.48
C HIS A 90 -6.70 -14.02 -27.54
N PRO A 91 -6.37 -12.75 -27.89
CA PRO A 91 -4.98 -12.31 -27.92
C PRO A 91 -4.32 -12.25 -26.54
N TYR A 92 -5.09 -12.04 -25.48
CA TYR A 92 -4.61 -12.12 -24.10
C TYR A 92 -4.23 -13.57 -23.77
N LEU A 93 -5.15 -14.51 -24.00
CA LEU A 93 -4.90 -15.95 -23.83
C LEU A 93 -3.68 -16.40 -24.65
N ALA A 94 -3.67 -16.08 -25.95
CA ALA A 94 -2.61 -16.48 -26.87
C ALA A 94 -1.24 -15.96 -26.42
N SER A 95 -1.15 -14.77 -25.83
CA SER A 95 0.14 -14.23 -25.35
C SER A 95 0.73 -15.05 -24.20
N TYR A 96 -0.08 -15.46 -23.23
CA TYR A 96 0.38 -16.31 -22.12
C TYR A 96 0.63 -17.75 -22.56
N LEU A 97 -0.27 -18.33 -23.35
CA LEU A 97 -0.12 -19.70 -23.85
C LEU A 97 1.06 -19.82 -24.82
N TRP A 98 1.30 -18.82 -25.67
CA TRP A 98 2.49 -18.75 -26.50
C TRP A 98 3.75 -18.65 -25.64
N THR A 99 3.75 -17.85 -24.58
CA THR A 99 4.89 -17.77 -23.65
C THR A 99 5.21 -19.14 -23.04
N GLN A 100 4.18 -19.89 -22.60
CA GLN A 100 4.34 -21.22 -22.00
C GLN A 100 4.73 -22.32 -23.01
N PHE A 101 4.06 -22.39 -24.16
CA PHE A 101 4.15 -23.56 -25.06
C PHE A 101 4.88 -23.28 -26.38
N GLY A 102 4.73 -22.07 -26.92
CA GLY A 102 5.35 -21.67 -28.19
C GLY A 102 6.79 -21.24 -28.00
N PHE A 103 7.01 -20.20 -27.19
CA PHE A 103 8.33 -19.72 -26.80
C PHE A 103 9.03 -20.66 -25.82
N LYS A 104 8.25 -21.36 -24.98
CA LYS A 104 8.75 -22.28 -23.94
C LYS A 104 9.65 -21.56 -22.95
N ALA A 105 9.15 -20.45 -22.41
CA ALA A 105 9.87 -19.67 -21.41
C ALA A 105 10.25 -20.52 -20.20
N ASP A 106 11.46 -20.35 -19.67
CA ASP A 106 11.87 -20.92 -18.38
C ASP A 106 11.37 -20.09 -17.19
N ALA A 107 11.07 -18.80 -17.42
CA ALA A 107 10.54 -17.88 -16.43
C ALA A 107 9.80 -16.72 -17.12
N ILE A 108 8.88 -16.08 -16.38
CA ILE A 108 8.17 -14.87 -16.81
C ILE A 108 8.50 -13.72 -15.86
N CYS A 109 8.76 -12.53 -16.41
CA CYS A 109 9.02 -11.33 -15.63
C CYS A 109 8.08 -10.19 -16.05
N HIS A 110 7.21 -9.75 -15.14
CA HIS A 110 6.40 -8.55 -15.33
C HIS A 110 7.11 -7.31 -14.77
N PHE A 111 6.82 -6.16 -15.36
CA PHE A 111 7.36 -4.85 -14.99
C PHE A 111 6.23 -3.86 -14.75
N GLY A 112 6.29 -3.13 -13.64
CA GLY A 112 5.34 -2.06 -13.32
C GLY A 112 4.34 -2.45 -12.22
N THR A 113 3.43 -1.54 -11.92
CA THR A 113 2.52 -1.68 -10.76
C THR A 113 1.10 -2.10 -11.12
N HIS A 114 0.72 -2.06 -12.40
CA HIS A 114 -0.67 -2.26 -12.81
C HIS A 114 -0.78 -3.32 -13.91
N GLY A 115 -0.18 -4.49 -13.68
CA GLY A 115 -0.46 -5.64 -14.55
C GLY A 115 -1.92 -6.01 -14.44
N SER A 116 -2.56 -6.32 -15.56
CA SER A 116 -3.97 -6.72 -15.55
C SER A 116 -4.19 -8.15 -15.05
N LEU A 117 -3.14 -8.96 -15.06
CA LEU A 117 -3.19 -10.39 -14.79
C LEU A 117 -3.77 -10.69 -13.41
N GLU A 118 -3.22 -10.05 -12.39
CA GLU A 118 -3.63 -10.21 -10.99
C GLU A 118 -5.07 -9.76 -10.73
N PHE A 119 -5.67 -8.98 -11.63
CA PHE A 119 -7.05 -8.49 -11.53
C PHE A 119 -8.05 -9.26 -12.41
N THR A 120 -7.61 -10.24 -13.19
CA THR A 120 -8.52 -11.12 -13.95
C THR A 120 -9.48 -11.89 -13.01
N PRO A 121 -10.68 -12.30 -13.46
CA PRO A 121 -11.68 -12.92 -12.58
C PRO A 121 -11.19 -14.15 -11.81
N GLY A 122 -11.74 -14.37 -10.61
CA GLY A 122 -11.43 -15.53 -9.78
C GLY A 122 -11.18 -15.20 -8.31
N LYS A 123 -10.73 -16.18 -7.55
CA LYS A 123 -10.43 -16.11 -6.11
C LYS A 123 -9.29 -15.15 -5.80
N GLN A 124 -9.37 -14.46 -4.66
CA GLN A 124 -8.34 -13.51 -4.24
C GLN A 124 -7.02 -14.13 -3.77
N VAL A 125 -7.04 -15.41 -3.38
CA VAL A 125 -5.88 -16.17 -2.90
C VAL A 125 -6.21 -17.67 -2.96
N ALA A 126 -5.19 -18.53 -2.88
CA ALA A 126 -5.34 -19.99 -2.95
C ALA A 126 -6.10 -20.41 -4.22
N LEU A 127 -5.53 -20.01 -5.36
CA LEU A 127 -6.13 -20.22 -6.67
C LEU A 127 -6.29 -21.71 -6.98
N SER A 128 -7.24 -21.96 -7.87
CA SER A 128 -7.59 -23.25 -8.44
C SER A 128 -7.47 -23.18 -9.95
N ASN A 129 -7.63 -24.33 -10.61
CA ASN A 129 -7.62 -24.44 -12.06
C ASN A 129 -8.76 -23.68 -12.79
N TYR A 130 -9.70 -23.10 -12.04
CA TYR A 130 -10.76 -22.23 -12.55
C TYR A 130 -10.43 -20.73 -12.42
N ASP A 131 -9.24 -20.38 -11.94
CA ASP A 131 -8.82 -19.00 -11.76
C ASP A 131 -7.86 -18.57 -12.89
N TRP A 132 -8.25 -17.53 -13.64
CA TRP A 132 -7.51 -17.04 -14.80
C TRP A 132 -6.01 -16.82 -14.57
N PRO A 133 -5.58 -16.15 -13.49
CA PRO A 133 -4.17 -15.89 -13.31
C PRO A 133 -3.31 -17.16 -13.19
N ASP A 134 -3.87 -18.19 -12.54
CA ASP A 134 -3.21 -19.48 -12.35
C ASP A 134 -3.06 -20.22 -13.69
N ARG A 135 -4.05 -20.11 -14.59
CA ARG A 135 -3.96 -20.67 -15.96
C ARG A 135 -2.94 -19.95 -16.84
N PHE A 136 -2.81 -18.64 -16.66
CA PHE A 136 -1.91 -17.80 -17.47
C PHE A 136 -0.44 -17.88 -17.06
N ILE A 137 -0.15 -17.97 -15.76
CA ILE A 137 1.22 -18.21 -15.28
C ILE A 137 1.58 -19.70 -15.39
N GLY A 138 0.63 -20.58 -15.07
CA GLY A 138 0.86 -22.02 -15.02
C GLY A 138 1.96 -22.36 -14.02
N ASN A 139 2.93 -23.17 -14.47
CA ASN A 139 4.05 -23.63 -13.64
C ASN A 139 5.31 -22.77 -13.80
N LEU A 140 5.24 -21.62 -14.49
CA LEU A 140 6.41 -20.78 -14.71
C LEU A 140 6.79 -20.03 -13.43
N PRO A 141 8.08 -20.02 -13.05
CA PRO A 141 8.59 -19.04 -12.10
C PRO A 141 8.22 -17.63 -12.57
N HIS A 142 7.46 -16.93 -11.73
CA HIS A 142 6.98 -15.58 -12.02
C HIS A 142 7.72 -14.56 -11.15
N PHE A 143 8.51 -13.71 -11.79
CA PHE A 143 9.14 -12.55 -11.18
C PHE A 143 8.36 -11.29 -11.51
N TYR A 144 8.31 -10.36 -10.58
CA TYR A 144 7.59 -9.11 -10.81
C TYR A 144 8.38 -7.95 -10.22
N ILE A 145 8.85 -7.07 -11.10
CA ILE A 145 9.54 -5.86 -10.69
C ILE A 145 8.52 -4.83 -10.22
N TYR A 146 8.62 -4.45 -8.95
CA TYR A 146 7.59 -3.68 -8.27
C TYR A 146 8.20 -2.54 -7.45
N THR A 147 7.50 -1.41 -7.32
CA THR A 147 7.94 -0.31 -6.46
C THR A 147 7.72 -0.64 -4.98
N ILE A 148 8.67 -0.25 -4.11
CA ILE A 148 8.56 -0.48 -2.66
C ILE A 148 7.38 0.26 -2.02
N ASN A 149 6.90 1.36 -2.61
CA ASN A 149 5.82 2.17 -2.05
C ASN A 149 4.41 1.70 -2.41
N ASN A 150 4.24 0.63 -3.20
CA ASN A 150 2.93 0.08 -3.57
C ASN A 150 2.74 -1.34 -3.03
N ILE A 151 2.73 -1.43 -1.70
CA ILE A 151 2.62 -2.70 -0.97
C ILE A 151 1.24 -3.35 -1.23
N GLY A 152 0.19 -2.53 -1.32
CA GLY A 152 -1.19 -3.00 -1.47
C GLY A 152 -1.39 -3.87 -2.70
N GLU A 153 -1.10 -3.33 -3.89
CA GLU A 153 -1.23 -4.08 -5.14
C GLU A 153 -0.14 -5.15 -5.29
N GLY A 154 1.07 -4.90 -4.79
CA GLY A 154 2.14 -5.91 -4.77
C GLY A 154 1.72 -7.20 -4.05
N ILE A 155 1.01 -7.09 -2.92
CA ILE A 155 0.47 -8.26 -2.21
C ILE A 155 -0.55 -9.03 -3.07
N ILE A 156 -1.37 -8.33 -3.87
CA ILE A 156 -2.32 -8.96 -4.79
C ILE A 156 -1.57 -9.77 -5.84
N ALA A 157 -0.54 -9.19 -6.46
CA ALA A 157 0.30 -9.91 -7.42
C ALA A 157 0.91 -11.20 -6.81
N LYS A 158 1.43 -11.14 -5.57
CA LYS A 158 1.95 -12.34 -4.88
C LYS A 158 0.88 -13.42 -4.70
N ARG A 159 -0.31 -13.03 -4.23
CA ARG A 159 -1.41 -13.96 -3.91
C ARG A 159 -2.10 -14.53 -5.15
N ARG A 160 -2.19 -13.73 -6.21
CA ARG A 160 -2.97 -14.02 -7.40
C ARG A 160 -2.14 -14.38 -8.62
N SER A 161 -0.82 -14.30 -8.61
CA SER A 161 -0.02 -14.70 -9.79
C SER A 161 1.25 -15.45 -9.41
N TYR A 162 1.39 -15.85 -8.14
CA TYR A 162 2.58 -16.50 -7.60
C TYR A 162 3.87 -15.66 -7.76
N ALA A 163 3.71 -14.35 -7.90
CA ALA A 163 4.81 -13.44 -8.17
C ALA A 163 5.81 -13.41 -7.01
N THR A 164 7.09 -13.58 -7.34
CA THR A 164 8.20 -13.16 -6.49
C THR A 164 8.50 -11.70 -6.79
N LEU A 165 8.16 -10.81 -5.85
CA LEU A 165 8.40 -9.38 -6.02
C LEU A 165 9.88 -9.06 -5.88
N LEU A 166 10.42 -8.41 -6.90
CA LEU A 166 11.74 -7.78 -6.89
C LEU A 166 11.51 -6.29 -6.70
N THR A 167 11.59 -5.84 -5.45
CA THR A 167 11.26 -4.45 -5.13
C THR A 167 12.41 -3.50 -5.44
N HIS A 168 12.05 -2.29 -5.86
CA HIS A 168 13.00 -1.22 -6.10
C HIS A 168 12.61 0.06 -5.36
N LEU A 169 13.58 0.97 -5.18
CA LEU A 169 13.36 2.28 -4.57
C LEU A 169 12.43 3.14 -5.42
N THR A 170 11.77 4.09 -4.78
CA THR A 170 11.07 5.17 -5.47
C THR A 170 12.07 6.11 -6.16
N PRO A 171 11.63 7.01 -7.05
CA PRO A 171 12.46 8.13 -7.45
C PRO A 171 12.92 8.95 -6.23
N PRO A 172 14.09 9.62 -6.30
CA PRO A 172 14.54 10.51 -5.24
C PRO A 172 13.55 11.66 -5.06
N PHE A 173 13.45 12.20 -3.84
CA PHE A 173 12.64 13.38 -3.58
C PHE A 173 13.39 14.67 -3.91
N MET A 174 12.64 15.70 -4.26
CA MET A 174 13.08 17.09 -4.31
C MET A 174 11.96 17.99 -3.77
N ARG A 175 12.31 19.22 -3.45
CA ARG A 175 11.29 20.26 -3.19
C ARG A 175 10.57 20.61 -4.50
N SER A 176 9.30 20.97 -4.40
CA SER A 176 8.53 21.39 -5.57
C SER A 176 9.03 22.72 -6.14
N ASP A 177 9.58 23.57 -5.28
CA ASP A 177 9.87 24.99 -5.54
C ASP A 177 8.63 25.76 -6.02
N LEU A 178 8.75 27.08 -6.13
CA LEU A 178 7.73 27.91 -6.78
C LEU A 178 8.03 28.01 -8.28
N ARG A 179 7.00 27.92 -9.11
CA ARG A 179 7.12 28.10 -10.56
C ARG A 179 6.55 29.44 -10.99
N GLN A 180 7.30 30.16 -11.81
CA GLN A 180 6.83 31.27 -12.65
C GLN A 180 6.00 32.30 -11.86
N GLU A 181 4.69 32.32 -12.06
CA GLU A 181 3.79 33.32 -11.50
C GLU A 181 3.63 33.21 -9.98
N LEU A 182 3.81 32.01 -9.40
CA LEU A 182 3.78 31.82 -7.94
C LEU A 182 5.01 32.43 -7.27
N GLU A 183 6.18 32.38 -7.92
CA GLU A 183 7.40 33.03 -7.44
C GLU A 183 7.25 34.56 -7.46
N VAL A 184 6.65 35.09 -8.54
CA VAL A 184 6.32 36.52 -8.65
C VAL A 184 5.36 36.97 -7.55
N LEU A 185 4.34 36.16 -7.23
CA LEU A 185 3.41 36.44 -6.13
C LEU A 185 4.13 36.41 -4.77
N HIS A 186 5.02 35.43 -4.55
CA HIS A 186 5.82 35.32 -3.33
C HIS A 186 6.76 36.53 -3.15
N GLU A 187 7.38 37.01 -4.22
CA GLU A 187 8.22 38.21 -4.19
C GLU A 187 7.38 39.46 -3.82
N LYS A 188 6.18 39.61 -4.39
CA LYS A 188 5.27 40.73 -4.05
C LYS A 188 4.90 40.73 -2.57
N LEU A 189 4.60 39.55 -2.00
CA LEU A 189 4.34 39.39 -0.56
C LEU A 189 5.56 39.76 0.29
N SER A 190 6.76 39.37 -0.15
CA SER A 190 8.01 39.74 0.52
C SER A 190 8.22 41.26 0.52
N ARG A 191 8.02 41.93 -0.63
CA ARG A 191 8.10 43.40 -0.74
C ARG A 191 7.03 44.10 0.09
N TYR A 192 5.81 43.56 0.15
CA TYR A 192 4.74 44.07 0.99
C TYR A 192 5.11 44.08 2.48
N ARG A 193 5.73 43.01 2.97
CA ARG A 193 6.19 42.90 4.37
C ARG A 193 7.32 43.88 4.71
N MET A 194 8.20 44.15 3.75
CA MET A 194 9.32 45.10 3.93
C MET A 194 8.90 46.57 3.79
N ALA A 195 7.78 46.85 3.12
CA ALA A 195 7.32 48.21 2.89
C ALA A 195 6.82 48.87 4.18
N ALA A 196 7.24 50.12 4.41
CA ALA A 196 6.66 50.95 5.46
C ALA A 196 5.17 51.23 5.18
N ASN A 197 4.38 51.40 6.24
CA ASN A 197 2.96 51.73 6.11
C ASN A 197 2.77 53.00 5.28
N GLY A 198 1.91 52.95 4.27
CA GLY A 198 1.68 54.08 3.36
C GLY A 198 1.21 53.65 1.97
N ALA A 199 1.31 54.58 1.00
CA ALA A 199 0.84 54.37 -0.37
C ALA A 199 1.45 53.13 -1.04
N LEU A 200 2.76 52.93 -0.88
CA LEU A 200 3.48 51.81 -1.48
C LEU A 200 2.99 50.44 -0.96
N LYS A 201 2.75 50.32 0.35
CA LYS A 201 2.22 49.09 0.95
C LYS A 201 0.81 48.78 0.44
N ASN A 202 -0.02 49.81 0.24
CA ASN A 202 -1.35 49.65 -0.37
C ASN A 202 -1.31 49.24 -1.85
N GLU A 203 -0.32 49.72 -2.62
CA GLU A 203 -0.12 49.28 -4.00
C GLU A 203 0.29 47.80 -4.07
N TYR A 204 1.22 47.37 -3.22
CA TYR A 204 1.57 45.95 -3.13
C TYR A 204 0.37 45.09 -2.73
N ALA A 205 -0.47 45.54 -1.78
CA ALA A 205 -1.67 44.79 -1.39
C ALA A 205 -2.64 44.57 -2.56
N LYS A 206 -2.84 45.59 -3.41
CA LYS A 206 -3.67 45.47 -4.63
C LYS A 206 -3.06 44.50 -5.62
N ALA A 207 -1.76 44.64 -5.90
CA ALA A 207 -1.06 43.77 -6.83
C ALA A 207 -1.03 42.30 -6.35
N ILE A 208 -0.96 42.06 -5.05
CA ILE A 208 -1.04 40.72 -4.45
C ILE A 208 -2.45 40.16 -4.63
N LYS A 209 -3.51 40.93 -4.34
CA LYS A 209 -4.90 40.50 -4.56
C LYS A 209 -5.12 40.11 -6.02
N GLU A 210 -4.75 40.98 -6.97
CA GLU A 210 -4.90 40.72 -8.40
C GLU A 210 -4.18 39.45 -8.85
N ALA A 211 -2.94 39.25 -8.37
CA ALA A 211 -2.17 38.04 -8.69
C ALA A 211 -2.74 36.78 -8.01
N ALA A 212 -3.21 36.86 -6.76
CA ALA A 212 -3.86 35.75 -6.06
C ALA A 212 -5.23 35.39 -6.68
N GLU A 213 -5.92 36.35 -7.29
CA GLU A 213 -7.13 36.13 -8.08
C GLU A 213 -6.83 35.44 -9.40
N LEU A 214 -5.86 35.95 -10.16
CA LEU A 214 -5.43 35.40 -11.43
C LEU A 214 -4.96 33.94 -11.30
N LEU A 215 -4.22 33.63 -10.23
CA LEU A 215 -3.69 32.30 -9.94
C LEU A 215 -4.67 31.42 -9.15
N ASN A 216 -5.89 31.90 -8.89
CA ASN A 216 -6.93 31.19 -8.15
C ASN A 216 -6.53 30.76 -6.71
N VAL A 217 -5.50 31.40 -6.13
CA VAL A 217 -4.99 31.12 -4.79
C VAL A 217 -5.99 31.52 -3.69
N HIS A 218 -6.73 32.60 -3.92
CA HIS A 218 -7.78 33.07 -3.01
C HIS A 218 -8.83 31.99 -2.72
N ASN A 219 -9.23 31.23 -3.74
CA ASN A 219 -10.20 30.13 -3.58
C ASN A 219 -9.61 28.97 -2.79
N ALA A 220 -8.34 28.61 -3.03
CA ALA A 220 -7.66 27.60 -2.23
C ALA A 220 -7.62 27.98 -0.74
N MET A 221 -7.46 29.29 -0.44
CA MET A 221 -7.35 29.82 0.92
C MET A 221 -8.68 30.27 1.56
N GLY A 222 -9.79 30.18 0.82
CA GLY A 222 -11.10 30.68 1.27
C GLY A 222 -11.08 32.18 1.59
N ILE A 223 -10.39 32.98 0.77
CA ILE A 223 -10.33 34.44 0.88
C ILE A 223 -11.36 35.04 -0.09
N ASP A 224 -12.11 36.03 0.38
CA ASP A 224 -13.10 36.74 -0.44
C ASP A 224 -12.42 37.47 -1.61
N SER A 225 -13.00 37.35 -2.81
CA SER A 225 -12.55 37.99 -4.05
C SER A 225 -13.54 39.04 -4.58
N ALA A 226 -14.51 39.46 -3.75
CA ALA A 226 -15.38 40.59 -4.09
C ALA A 226 -14.55 41.83 -4.44
N LYS A 227 -14.99 42.59 -5.45
CA LYS A 227 -14.25 43.76 -5.97
C LYS A 227 -13.87 44.76 -4.88
N ASP A 228 -14.77 45.01 -3.94
CA ASP A 228 -14.59 45.98 -2.86
C ASP A 228 -13.86 45.41 -1.63
N TYR A 229 -13.64 44.09 -1.58
CA TYR A 229 -12.90 43.46 -0.49
C TYR A 229 -11.42 43.78 -0.56
N ARG A 230 -10.83 44.20 0.55
CA ARG A 230 -9.38 44.42 0.67
C ARG A 230 -8.80 43.30 1.50
N TYR A 231 -7.76 42.65 0.98
CA TYR A 231 -7.03 41.63 1.73
C TYR A 231 -6.52 42.22 3.02
N THR A 232 -6.86 41.57 4.12
CA THR A 232 -6.36 41.90 5.44
C THR A 232 -4.94 41.34 5.61
N GLU A 233 -4.22 41.78 6.65
CA GLU A 233 -2.92 41.19 7.01
C GLU A 233 -3.02 39.66 7.20
N LYS A 234 -4.15 39.20 7.77
CA LYS A 234 -4.42 37.77 7.94
C LYS A 234 -4.59 37.03 6.61
N ASP A 235 -5.18 37.67 5.60
CA ASP A 235 -5.30 37.07 4.27
C ASP A 235 -3.94 37.02 3.58
N MET A 236 -3.11 38.06 3.74
CA MET A 236 -1.73 38.07 3.24
C MET A 236 -0.90 36.95 3.88
N GLU A 237 -1.04 36.73 5.19
CA GLU A 237 -0.41 35.62 5.90
C GLU A 237 -0.85 34.26 5.36
N LYS A 238 -2.16 34.06 5.12
CA LYS A 238 -2.66 32.81 4.52
C LYS A 238 -2.07 32.55 3.14
N VAL A 239 -2.07 33.55 2.25
CA VAL A 239 -1.49 33.42 0.91
C VAL A 239 0.00 33.10 1.01
N HIS A 240 0.73 33.79 1.89
CA HIS A 240 2.15 33.53 2.07
C HIS A 240 2.43 32.12 2.58
N SER A 241 1.74 31.68 3.65
CA SER A 241 1.90 30.32 4.18
C SER A 241 1.54 29.25 3.16
N TYR A 242 0.57 29.51 2.29
CA TYR A 242 0.23 28.59 1.21
C TYR A 242 1.33 28.48 0.16
N LEU A 243 1.95 29.60 -0.23
CA LEU A 243 3.08 29.58 -1.16
C LEU A 243 4.29 28.87 -0.55
N GLU A 244 4.61 29.15 0.72
CA GLU A 244 5.66 28.42 1.44
C GLU A 244 5.37 26.92 1.49
N GLN A 245 4.10 26.51 1.71
CA GLN A 245 3.71 25.11 1.67
C GLN A 245 3.93 24.48 0.29
N ILE A 246 3.54 25.16 -0.80
CA ILE A 246 3.79 24.66 -2.15
C ILE A 246 5.28 24.53 -2.42
N GLU A 247 6.07 25.56 -2.11
CA GLU A 247 7.52 25.59 -2.35
C GLU A 247 8.22 24.41 -1.66
N GLU A 248 7.82 24.13 -0.43
CA GLU A 248 8.40 23.13 0.45
C GLU A 248 7.81 21.73 0.29
N GLU A 249 6.83 21.55 -0.59
CA GLU A 249 6.17 20.27 -0.82
C GLU A 249 7.14 19.24 -1.42
N LYS A 250 7.00 17.99 -1.01
CA LYS A 250 7.90 16.90 -1.43
C LYS A 250 7.37 16.28 -2.71
N VAL A 251 8.17 16.31 -3.77
CA VAL A 251 7.82 15.71 -5.06
C VAL A 251 8.92 14.79 -5.57
N ASN A 252 8.60 13.94 -6.55
CA ASN A 252 9.58 13.05 -7.17
C ASN A 252 10.48 13.81 -8.15
N SER A 253 11.79 13.63 -8.02
CA SER A 253 12.82 14.16 -8.93
C SER A 253 13.06 13.22 -10.13
N GLY A 254 12.01 13.03 -10.93
CA GLY A 254 12.03 12.21 -12.14
C GLY A 254 11.63 10.75 -11.92
N LEU A 255 12.25 9.85 -12.70
CA LEU A 255 12.00 8.41 -12.65
C LEU A 255 13.17 7.66 -12.02
N TYR A 256 12.87 6.51 -11.42
CA TYR A 256 13.88 5.61 -10.89
C TYR A 256 14.40 4.65 -11.95
N VAL A 257 15.71 4.37 -11.92
CA VAL A 257 16.34 3.35 -12.77
C VAL A 257 16.90 2.26 -11.86
N ILE A 258 16.40 1.04 -12.02
CA ILE A 258 16.78 -0.09 -11.16
C ILE A 258 18.28 -0.37 -11.28
N GLY A 259 18.89 -0.59 -10.12
CA GLY A 259 20.34 -0.84 -10.01
C GLY A 259 21.20 0.42 -10.10
N LYS A 260 20.62 1.60 -10.33
CA LYS A 260 21.34 2.87 -10.23
C LYS A 260 21.08 3.50 -8.85
N PRO A 261 22.14 3.77 -8.05
CA PRO A 261 21.98 4.55 -6.82
C PRO A 261 21.58 5.98 -7.16
N TYR A 262 21.05 6.70 -6.16
CA TYR A 262 20.85 8.14 -6.29
C TYR A 262 22.21 8.84 -6.42
N GLU A 263 22.23 9.94 -7.17
CA GLU A 263 23.34 10.89 -7.14
C GLU A 263 23.46 11.50 -5.73
N ASP A 264 24.68 11.74 -5.24
CA ASP A 264 24.93 12.19 -3.86
C ASP A 264 24.06 13.37 -3.43
N ARG A 265 23.92 14.40 -4.29
CA ARG A 265 23.05 15.55 -4.01
C ARG A 265 21.59 15.13 -3.81
N LYS A 266 21.06 14.26 -4.67
CA LYS A 266 19.67 13.79 -4.60
C LYS A 266 19.46 12.86 -3.42
N LEU A 267 20.49 12.10 -3.04
CA LEU A 267 20.49 11.26 -1.85
C LEU A 267 20.36 12.12 -0.59
N ASP A 268 21.21 13.13 -0.45
CA ASP A 268 21.19 14.05 0.69
C ASP A 268 19.86 14.80 0.78
N GLU A 269 19.35 15.31 -0.34
CA GLU A 269 18.06 15.99 -0.40
C GLU A 269 16.89 15.05 -0.06
N THR A 270 16.91 13.82 -0.58
CA THR A 270 15.91 12.79 -0.24
C THR A 270 15.95 12.46 1.25
N ALA A 271 17.15 12.28 1.82
CA ALA A 271 17.33 12.01 3.23
C ALA A 271 16.82 13.18 4.09
N GLU A 272 17.10 14.42 3.68
CA GLU A 272 16.58 15.63 4.35
C GLU A 272 15.06 15.65 4.36
N LEU A 273 14.43 15.47 3.20
CA LEU A 273 12.98 15.54 3.06
C LEU A 273 12.24 14.40 3.78
N ILE A 274 12.82 13.20 3.84
CA ILE A 274 12.26 12.08 4.62
C ILE A 274 12.36 12.37 6.12
N ALA A 275 13.49 12.90 6.59
CA ALA A 275 13.75 13.09 8.02
C ALA A 275 13.07 14.34 8.61
N LEU A 276 12.70 15.31 7.77
CA LEU A 276 12.25 16.63 8.21
C LEU A 276 11.04 16.60 9.15
N ASP A 277 9.92 16.02 8.72
CA ASP A 277 8.70 16.02 9.53
C ASP A 277 8.84 15.12 10.76
N PRO A 278 9.37 13.88 10.67
CA PRO A 278 9.58 13.05 11.86
C PRO A 278 10.40 13.76 12.94
N ILE A 279 11.47 14.48 12.58
CA ILE A 279 12.29 15.22 13.54
C ILE A 279 11.51 16.44 14.08
N ALA A 280 10.83 17.20 13.22
CA ALA A 280 10.04 18.36 13.67
C ALA A 280 8.94 17.96 14.68
N PHE A 281 8.18 16.90 14.38
CA PHE A 281 7.16 16.37 15.30
C PHE A 281 7.77 15.78 16.57
N SER A 282 8.93 15.12 16.49
CA SER A 282 9.61 14.60 17.67
C SER A 282 10.07 15.72 18.60
N LEU A 283 10.58 16.83 18.06
CA LEU A 283 10.95 18.00 18.86
C LEU A 283 9.71 18.63 19.53
N ALA A 284 8.60 18.75 18.80
CA ALA A 284 7.35 19.25 19.35
C ALA A 284 6.80 18.34 20.46
N ASP A 285 6.85 17.01 20.31
CA ASP A 285 6.43 16.08 21.36
C ASP A 285 7.32 16.19 22.61
N LEU A 286 8.62 16.37 22.44
CA LEU A 286 9.55 16.61 23.56
C LEU A 286 9.20 17.90 24.32
N ASP A 287 8.94 18.99 23.60
CA ASP A 287 8.59 20.27 24.21
C ASP A 287 7.20 20.24 24.86
N ALA A 288 6.26 19.47 24.31
CA ALA A 288 4.97 19.21 24.96
C ALA A 288 5.12 18.44 26.27
N ARG A 289 5.99 17.43 26.32
CA ARG A 289 6.29 16.67 27.55
C ARG A 289 6.99 17.51 28.61
N LYS A 290 7.80 18.48 28.18
CA LYS A 290 8.45 19.47 29.08
C LYS A 290 7.50 20.58 29.54
N GLY A 291 6.29 20.66 28.97
CA GLY A 291 5.30 21.70 29.26
C GLY A 291 5.59 23.05 28.59
N VAL A 292 6.49 23.09 27.60
CA VAL A 292 6.81 24.31 26.83
C VAL A 292 5.67 24.66 25.87
N ILE A 293 5.07 23.63 25.26
CA ILE A 293 3.87 23.76 24.41
C ILE A 293 2.77 22.82 24.89
N THR A 294 1.55 23.05 24.43
CA THR A 294 0.43 22.14 24.69
C THR A 294 0.48 20.91 23.78
N ARG A 295 -0.14 19.81 24.21
CA ARG A 295 -0.30 18.62 23.35
C ARG A 295 -1.05 18.92 22.04
N LYS A 296 -2.06 19.79 22.11
CA LYS A 296 -2.81 20.23 20.93
C LYS A 296 -1.90 20.94 19.91
N GLN A 297 -0.94 21.74 20.38
CA GLN A 297 0.05 22.38 19.51
C GLN A 297 1.03 21.37 18.91
N ALA A 298 1.46 20.35 19.66
CA ALA A 298 2.35 19.30 19.14
C ALA A 298 1.68 18.40 18.09
N GLU A 299 0.35 18.28 18.13
CA GLU A 299 -0.46 17.54 17.15
C GLU A 299 -0.91 18.42 15.95
N ASP A 300 -0.71 19.74 16.02
CA ASP A 300 -1.09 20.68 14.97
C ASP A 300 0.01 20.80 13.91
N LEU A 301 -0.27 20.30 12.70
CA LEU A 301 0.67 20.30 11.58
C LEU A 301 1.16 21.71 11.21
N THR A 302 0.29 22.71 11.25
CA THR A 302 0.65 24.09 10.86
C THR A 302 1.59 24.69 11.88
N PHE A 303 1.26 24.51 13.17
CA PHE A 303 2.11 24.96 14.27
C PHE A 303 3.49 24.29 14.24
N VAL A 304 3.53 22.96 14.08
CA VAL A 304 4.80 22.21 14.03
C VAL A 304 5.65 22.62 12.83
N SER A 305 5.01 22.79 11.67
CA SER A 305 5.70 23.24 10.45
C SER A 305 6.32 24.63 10.65
N HIS A 306 5.60 25.57 11.25
CA HIS A 306 6.11 26.93 11.47
C HIS A 306 7.23 26.99 12.53
N GLU A 307 7.06 26.30 13.67
CA GLU A 307 7.92 26.49 14.85
C GLU A 307 9.12 25.52 14.93
N TYR A 308 9.04 24.37 14.26
CA TYR A 308 10.01 23.28 14.41
C TYR A 308 10.72 22.85 13.13
N ARG A 309 10.17 23.17 11.94
CA ARG A 309 10.76 22.75 10.65
C ARG A 309 12.18 23.29 10.46
N TYR A 310 12.42 24.58 10.72
CA TYR A 310 13.75 25.17 10.61
C TYR A 310 14.76 24.57 11.61
N LYS A 311 14.31 24.25 12.83
CA LYS A 311 15.13 23.56 13.84
C LYS A 311 15.52 22.17 13.37
N ALA A 312 14.56 21.42 12.81
CA ALA A 312 14.79 20.11 12.23
C ALA A 312 15.75 20.15 11.04
N GLN A 313 15.59 21.09 10.11
CA GLN A 313 16.52 21.28 8.98
C GLN A 313 17.97 21.52 9.46
N LYS A 314 18.16 22.35 10.48
CA LYS A 314 19.49 22.59 11.07
C LYS A 314 20.12 21.33 11.64
N ILE A 315 19.33 20.54 12.38
CA ILE A 315 19.77 19.25 12.93
C ILE A 315 20.21 18.33 11.79
N ILE A 316 19.37 18.16 10.76
CA ILE A 316 19.65 17.26 9.65
C ILE A 316 20.92 17.67 8.91
N LYS A 317 21.07 18.96 8.58
CA LYS A 317 22.27 19.48 7.91
C LYS A 317 23.54 19.29 8.75
N GLU A 318 23.42 19.39 10.07
CA GLU A 318 24.54 19.09 10.97
C GLU A 318 24.90 17.60 10.97
N ILE A 319 23.90 16.71 11.00
CA ILE A 319 24.11 15.25 10.93
C ILE A 319 24.78 14.88 9.61
N LEU A 320 24.24 15.33 8.48
CA LEU A 320 24.79 15.03 7.15
C LEU A 320 26.25 15.50 7.00
N ARG A 321 26.62 16.63 7.64
CA ARG A 321 28.00 17.15 7.58
C ARG A 321 28.97 16.48 8.56
N LYS A 322 28.53 16.19 9.79
CA LYS A 322 29.43 15.79 10.90
C LYS A 322 29.35 14.30 11.28
N GLY A 323 28.30 13.60 10.85
CA GLY A 323 28.15 12.15 11.06
C GLY A 323 27.92 11.68 12.50
N SER A 324 27.61 12.57 13.45
CA SER A 324 27.41 12.21 14.87
C SER A 324 26.03 12.62 15.37
N GLU A 325 25.18 11.62 15.62
CA GLU A 325 23.82 11.78 16.15
C GLU A 325 23.80 12.05 17.68
N GLU A 326 24.66 11.37 18.44
CA GLU A 326 24.68 11.42 19.91
C GLU A 326 24.88 12.86 20.43
N ASN A 327 25.86 13.57 19.85
CA ASN A 327 26.18 14.95 20.23
C ASN A 327 25.01 15.92 20.03
N ILE A 328 24.08 15.61 19.12
CA ILE A 328 22.89 16.43 18.90
C ILE A 328 21.80 16.05 19.88
N LEU A 329 21.60 14.76 20.16
CA LEU A 329 20.59 14.28 21.12
C LEU A 329 20.80 14.88 22.52
N HIS A 330 22.05 14.98 22.99
CA HIS A 330 22.38 15.59 24.30
C HIS A 330 21.97 17.07 24.41
N ARG A 331 21.71 17.77 23.30
CA ARG A 331 21.21 19.16 23.33
C ARG A 331 19.72 19.25 23.65
N TYR A 332 18.97 18.19 23.36
CA TYR A 332 17.51 18.18 23.45
C TYR A 332 16.99 17.29 24.59
N VAL A 333 17.78 16.30 25.00
CA VAL A 333 17.41 15.29 25.98
C VAL A 333 18.55 15.16 27.00
N SER A 334 18.21 15.02 28.29
CA SER A 334 19.21 14.82 29.33
C SER A 334 19.76 13.40 29.34
N ASP A 335 20.98 13.20 29.86
CA ASP A 335 21.61 11.88 29.97
C ASP A 335 20.72 10.88 30.69
N LYS A 336 20.05 11.31 31.77
CA LYS A 336 19.10 10.46 32.51
C LYS A 336 17.92 9.99 31.65
N MET A 337 17.41 10.85 30.76
CA MET A 337 16.32 10.48 29.86
C MET A 337 16.81 9.56 28.73
N LEU A 338 18.02 9.77 28.23
CA LEU A 338 18.66 8.88 27.26
C LEU A 338 18.91 7.50 27.87
N ASP A 339 19.51 7.44 29.06
CA ASP A 339 19.74 6.20 29.81
C ASP A 339 18.45 5.43 30.03
N PHE A 340 17.40 6.13 30.46
CA PHE A 340 16.06 5.54 30.61
C PHE A 340 15.53 4.99 29.27
N ALA A 341 15.64 5.75 28.18
CA ALA A 341 15.18 5.31 26.86
C ALA A 341 15.98 4.10 26.34
N HIS A 342 17.31 4.09 26.52
CA HIS A 342 18.17 2.97 26.16
C HIS A 342 17.85 1.72 26.99
N GLN A 343 17.65 1.88 28.30
CA GLN A 343 17.24 0.80 29.18
C GLN A 343 15.87 0.26 28.78
N TRP A 344 14.88 1.13 28.57
CA TRP A 344 13.55 0.73 28.14
C TRP A 344 13.59 -0.01 26.80
N LYS A 345 14.35 0.48 25.81
CA LYS A 345 14.53 -0.17 24.50
C LYS A 345 15.16 -1.56 24.63
N LYS A 346 16.12 -1.73 25.55
CA LYS A 346 16.76 -3.02 25.85
C LYS A 346 15.79 -4.00 26.51
N GLU A 347 14.96 -3.51 27.43
CA GLU A 347 13.95 -4.31 28.14
C GLU A 347 12.75 -4.69 27.26
N HIS A 348 12.42 -3.85 26.28
CA HIS A 348 11.25 -4.00 25.40
C HIS A 348 11.63 -4.31 23.95
N GLN A 349 12.86 -4.74 23.71
CA GLN A 349 13.29 -5.17 22.40
C GLN A 349 12.49 -6.42 22.02
N THR A 350 11.54 -6.28 21.10
CA THR A 350 10.90 -7.44 20.49
C THR A 350 11.96 -8.20 19.72
N ILE A 351 12.20 -9.44 20.14
CA ILE A 351 13.05 -10.39 19.45
C ILE A 351 12.55 -10.50 18.01
N ASP A 352 13.37 -10.08 17.05
CA ASP A 352 13.11 -10.29 15.64
C ASP A 352 13.24 -11.79 15.34
N LEU A 353 12.10 -12.45 15.17
CA LEU A 353 12.01 -13.87 14.84
C LEU A 353 12.84 -14.21 13.58
N LEU A 354 12.94 -13.28 12.63
CA LEU A 354 13.66 -13.46 11.36
C LEU A 354 15.19 -13.45 11.59
N ALA A 355 15.67 -12.54 12.45
CA ALA A 355 17.08 -12.48 12.85
C ALA A 355 17.51 -13.72 13.64
N MET A 356 16.61 -14.26 14.50
CA MET A 356 16.85 -15.51 15.22
C MET A 356 16.95 -16.75 14.32
N MET A 357 16.25 -16.78 13.19
CA MET A 357 16.33 -17.90 12.23
C MET A 357 17.67 -17.93 11.46
N MET A 358 18.36 -16.79 11.36
CA MET A 358 19.60 -16.64 10.57
C MET A 358 20.88 -16.90 11.37
N THR A 359 20.88 -16.74 12.70
CA THR A 359 22.06 -16.98 13.54
C THR A 359 22.08 -18.38 14.15
N LYS A 360 23.02 -19.19 13.65
CA LYS A 360 23.41 -20.55 14.08
C LYS A 360 22.93 -21.00 15.46
N VAL A 361 22.11 -22.05 15.41
CA VAL A 361 21.79 -23.08 16.41
C VAL A 361 22.85 -23.27 17.50
N LYS A 362 22.47 -22.98 18.75
CA LYS A 362 22.78 -23.82 19.92
C LYS A 362 21.52 -23.96 20.79
N PRO A 363 21.25 -25.13 21.38
CA PRO A 363 19.92 -25.48 21.84
C PRO A 363 19.66 -24.90 23.24
N SER A 364 18.72 -23.96 23.36
CA SER A 364 18.03 -23.71 24.61
C SER A 364 16.70 -24.46 24.60
N LYS A 365 16.45 -25.22 25.68
CA LYS A 365 15.29 -26.10 25.88
C LYS A 365 14.00 -25.52 25.30
N LYS A 366 13.51 -26.14 24.21
CA LYS A 366 12.15 -25.94 23.73
C LYS A 366 11.20 -26.45 24.81
N ASN A 367 10.35 -25.57 25.32
CA ASN A 367 9.02 -26.02 25.72
C ASN A 367 8.27 -26.32 24.42
N GLU A 368 8.19 -27.60 24.07
CA GLU A 368 7.30 -28.08 23.03
C GLU A 368 5.86 -27.79 23.44
N PHE A 369 5.24 -26.74 22.91
CA PHE A 369 3.80 -26.72 22.79
C PHE A 369 3.44 -27.57 21.58
N ASN A 370 3.30 -28.86 21.88
CA ASN A 370 2.78 -29.87 21.00
C ASN A 370 1.30 -29.53 20.76
N VAL A 371 0.98 -28.75 19.73
CA VAL A 371 -0.41 -28.69 19.21
C VAL A 371 -0.67 -30.08 18.64
N LYS A 372 -1.17 -30.97 19.50
CA LYS A 372 -1.58 -32.31 19.09
C LYS A 372 -2.61 -32.12 17.98
N LYS A 373 -2.26 -32.47 16.74
CA LYS A 373 -3.16 -32.45 15.57
C LYS A 373 -4.49 -33.20 15.82
N GLU A 374 -4.50 -34.08 16.82
CA GLU A 374 -5.63 -34.86 17.29
C GLU A 374 -6.57 -34.11 18.25
N LEU A 375 -6.14 -32.99 18.85
CA LEU A 375 -6.92 -32.32 19.91
C LEU A 375 -8.08 -31.50 19.34
N LEU A 376 -7.86 -30.79 18.22
CA LEU A 376 -8.88 -29.91 17.63
C LEU A 376 -10.08 -30.70 17.06
N PRO A 377 -9.91 -31.79 16.30
CA PRO A 377 -11.04 -32.59 15.83
C PRO A 377 -11.85 -33.17 16.99
N ASN A 378 -11.19 -33.69 18.03
CA ASN A 378 -11.87 -34.26 19.20
C ASN A 378 -12.63 -33.21 20.01
N LEU A 379 -12.06 -32.01 20.16
CA LEU A 379 -12.70 -30.89 20.84
C LEU A 379 -13.93 -30.39 20.07
N LEU A 380 -13.85 -30.31 18.74
CA LEU A 380 -14.96 -29.93 17.88
C LEU A 380 -16.07 -30.97 17.89
N VAL A 381 -15.76 -32.26 17.85
CA VAL A 381 -16.77 -33.33 17.98
C VAL A 381 -17.50 -33.19 19.31
N LYS A 382 -16.76 -33.10 20.42
CA LYS A 382 -17.32 -32.98 21.77
C LYS A 382 -18.17 -31.72 21.96
N LEU A 383 -17.74 -30.58 21.44
CA LEU A 383 -18.47 -29.33 21.56
C LEU A 383 -19.72 -29.32 20.67
N CYS A 384 -19.64 -29.84 19.44
CA CYS A 384 -20.73 -29.84 18.48
C CYS A 384 -21.82 -30.90 18.75
N GLU A 385 -21.63 -31.80 19.73
CA GLU A 385 -22.69 -32.67 20.25
C GLU A 385 -23.87 -31.88 20.85
N ASN A 386 -23.60 -30.65 21.32
CA ASN A 386 -24.64 -29.73 21.77
C ASN A 386 -24.94 -28.71 20.65
N GLU A 387 -26.20 -28.64 20.20
CA GLU A 387 -26.62 -27.72 19.14
C GLU A 387 -26.38 -26.24 19.49
N ASP A 388 -26.43 -25.85 20.77
CA ASP A 388 -26.17 -24.48 21.20
C ASP A 388 -24.69 -24.11 21.04
N ASN A 389 -23.79 -25.04 21.38
CA ASN A 389 -22.35 -24.86 21.20
C ASN A 389 -21.99 -24.77 19.71
N LYS A 390 -22.64 -25.58 18.88
CA LYS A 390 -22.46 -25.59 17.43
C LYS A 390 -22.91 -24.28 16.79
N GLU A 391 -24.09 -23.76 17.17
CA GLU A 391 -24.58 -22.45 16.72
C GLU A 391 -23.62 -21.33 17.14
N TYR A 392 -23.13 -21.37 18.39
CA TYR A 392 -22.15 -20.42 18.89
C TYR A 392 -20.84 -20.44 18.10
N ILE A 393 -20.27 -21.62 17.84
CA ILE A 393 -19.04 -21.81 17.06
C ILE A 393 -19.23 -21.29 15.63
N LEU A 394 -20.37 -21.61 14.98
CA LEU A 394 -20.70 -21.12 13.65
C LEU A 394 -20.89 -19.59 13.61
N GLY A 395 -21.23 -18.95 14.74
CA GLY A 395 -21.32 -17.49 14.90
C GLY A 395 -19.97 -16.78 15.05
N LEU A 396 -18.85 -17.50 15.27
CA LEU A 396 -17.51 -16.93 15.39
C LEU A 396 -16.86 -16.56 14.04
N LYS A 397 -17.61 -16.62 12.93
CA LYS A 397 -17.13 -16.34 11.57
C LYS A 397 -16.63 -14.92 11.33
N SER A 398 -16.97 -13.95 12.18
CA SER A 398 -16.52 -12.57 12.03
C SER A 398 -15.45 -12.23 13.07
N GLU A 399 -14.42 -11.48 12.66
CA GLU A 399 -13.36 -11.00 13.57
C GLU A 399 -13.94 -10.21 14.75
N LYS A 400 -15.04 -9.48 14.54
CA LYS A 400 -15.77 -8.73 15.57
C LYS A 400 -16.40 -9.65 16.62
N THR A 401 -17.03 -10.75 16.20
CA THR A 401 -17.64 -11.72 17.12
C THR A 401 -16.57 -12.52 17.85
N PHE A 402 -15.52 -12.95 17.14
CA PHE A 402 -14.37 -13.62 17.74
C PHE A 402 -13.67 -12.76 18.79
N LYS A 403 -13.34 -11.49 18.48
CA LYS A 403 -12.70 -10.55 19.42
C LYS A 403 -13.55 -10.26 20.65
N LYS A 404 -14.87 -10.39 20.57
CA LYS A 404 -15.76 -10.26 21.72
C LYS A 404 -15.72 -11.50 22.61
N SER A 405 -15.62 -12.68 22.01
CA SER A 405 -15.53 -13.96 22.72
C SER A 405 -14.14 -14.22 23.31
N SER A 406 -13.06 -13.83 22.62
CA SER A 406 -11.68 -14.02 23.09
C SER A 406 -11.34 -13.20 24.33
N LYS A 407 -12.08 -12.11 24.62
CA LYS A 407 -12.01 -11.37 25.89
C LYS A 407 -12.24 -12.25 27.13
N MET A 408 -12.90 -13.41 26.97
CA MET A 408 -13.15 -14.34 28.07
C MET A 408 -11.92 -15.22 28.42
N LEU A 409 -10.88 -15.19 27.59
CA LEU A 409 -9.60 -15.83 27.90
C LEU A 409 -8.88 -15.09 29.04
N ASP A 410 -9.04 -13.77 29.13
CA ASP A 410 -8.58 -13.00 30.29
C ASP A 410 -9.44 -13.26 31.53
N ALA A 411 -8.79 -13.66 32.64
CA ALA A 411 -9.48 -14.06 33.87
C ALA A 411 -10.26 -12.91 34.52
N ALA A 412 -9.74 -11.67 34.44
CA ALA A 412 -10.39 -10.50 35.03
C ALA A 412 -11.64 -10.08 34.23
N GLN A 413 -11.57 -10.11 32.90
CA GLN A 413 -12.70 -9.86 32.02
C GLN A 413 -13.75 -10.98 32.11
N ARG A 414 -13.32 -12.24 32.17
CA ARG A 414 -14.23 -13.39 32.37
C ARG A 414 -15.04 -13.25 33.66
N ALA A 415 -14.42 -12.86 34.77
CA ALA A 415 -15.12 -12.65 36.04
C ALA A 415 -16.20 -11.54 35.96
N LYS A 416 -15.93 -10.46 35.21
CA LYS A 416 -16.91 -9.37 34.98
C LYS A 416 -18.09 -9.86 34.13
N ILE A 417 -17.82 -10.62 33.08
CA ILE A 417 -18.82 -11.17 32.15
C ILE A 417 -19.71 -12.20 32.87
N ILE A 418 -19.13 -13.06 33.72
CA ILE A 418 -19.87 -14.02 34.55
C ILE A 418 -20.85 -13.28 35.49
N LYS A 419 -20.37 -12.27 36.22
CA LYS A 419 -21.22 -11.46 37.12
C LYS A 419 -22.35 -10.75 36.39
N LEU A 420 -22.11 -10.27 35.17
CA LEU A 420 -23.13 -9.64 34.33
C LEU A 420 -24.20 -10.66 33.88
N ALA A 421 -23.77 -11.85 33.45
CA ALA A 421 -24.66 -12.91 33.02
C ALA A 421 -25.56 -13.42 34.15
N ASP A 422 -25.03 -13.58 35.37
CA ASP A 422 -25.81 -14.07 36.51
C ASP A 422 -26.91 -13.09 36.93
N ARG A 423 -26.72 -11.78 36.72
CA ARG A 423 -27.78 -10.76 36.90
C ARG A 423 -28.83 -10.76 35.79
N MET A 424 -28.48 -11.21 34.59
CA MET A 424 -29.36 -11.19 33.42
C MET A 424 -30.12 -12.50 33.19
N LYS A 425 -29.89 -13.51 34.04
CA LYS A 425 -30.46 -14.86 33.92
C LYS A 425 -32.01 -14.87 33.85
N SER A 426 -32.68 -13.89 34.48
CA SER A 426 -34.14 -13.74 34.44
C SER A 426 -34.67 -12.70 33.45
N MET A 427 -33.81 -11.83 32.91
CA MET A 427 -34.21 -10.69 32.05
C MET A 427 -33.91 -10.89 30.56
N ALA A 428 -32.90 -11.69 30.22
CA ALA A 428 -32.50 -11.96 28.83
C ALA A 428 -31.93 -13.38 28.68
N PRO A 429 -32.78 -14.41 28.56
CA PRO A 429 -32.37 -15.82 28.52
C PRO A 429 -31.37 -16.14 27.40
N GLU A 430 -31.57 -15.54 26.22
CA GLU A 430 -30.69 -15.71 25.05
C GLU A 430 -29.29 -15.16 25.27
N MET A 431 -29.18 -14.00 25.95
CA MET A 431 -27.88 -13.41 26.26
C MET A 431 -27.13 -14.21 27.34
N TYR A 432 -27.87 -14.77 28.31
CA TYR A 432 -27.31 -15.71 29.30
C TYR A 432 -26.77 -16.98 28.64
N LYS A 433 -27.50 -17.53 27.66
CA LYS A 433 -27.16 -18.73 26.89
C LYS A 433 -25.84 -18.57 26.10
N ALA A 434 -25.69 -17.46 25.38
CA ALA A 434 -24.45 -17.16 24.66
C ALA A 434 -23.22 -16.97 25.59
N ILE A 435 -23.44 -16.49 26.82
CA ILE A 435 -22.37 -16.30 27.79
C ILE A 435 -22.03 -17.59 28.52
N SER A 436 -23.01 -18.44 28.84
CA SER A 436 -22.79 -19.72 29.54
C SER A 436 -22.02 -20.73 28.70
N ILE A 437 -22.21 -20.73 27.38
CA ILE A 437 -21.46 -21.56 26.43
C ILE A 437 -19.96 -21.23 26.47
N ALA A 438 -19.62 -19.94 26.51
CA ALA A 438 -18.23 -19.49 26.62
C ALA A 438 -17.61 -19.67 28.02
N LYS A 439 -18.37 -20.13 29.03
CA LYS A 439 -17.85 -20.56 30.34
C LYS A 439 -17.36 -22.02 30.33
N GLN A 440 -17.70 -22.80 29.30
CA GLN A 440 -17.27 -24.20 29.21
C GLN A 440 -15.75 -24.27 29.03
N GLU A 441 -15.09 -25.11 29.81
CA GLU A 441 -13.64 -25.26 29.77
C GLU A 441 -13.14 -25.67 28.37
N ASP A 442 -13.90 -26.54 27.70
CA ASP A 442 -13.59 -26.98 26.34
C ASP A 442 -13.78 -25.86 25.30
N MET A 443 -14.73 -24.94 25.50
CA MET A 443 -14.91 -23.76 24.64
C MET A 443 -13.79 -22.74 24.84
N LEU A 444 -13.29 -22.58 26.07
CA LEU A 444 -12.11 -21.74 26.36
C LEU A 444 -10.85 -22.33 25.72
N LYS A 445 -10.68 -23.66 25.75
CA LYS A 445 -9.61 -24.35 25.03
C LYS A 445 -9.71 -24.12 23.52
N LEU A 446 -10.93 -24.18 22.95
CA LEU A 446 -11.16 -23.91 21.52
C LEU A 446 -10.80 -22.46 21.17
N LEU A 447 -11.27 -21.49 21.95
CA LEU A 447 -10.97 -20.06 21.72
C LEU A 447 -9.48 -19.74 21.83
N SER A 448 -8.76 -20.40 22.75
CA SER A 448 -7.30 -20.27 22.86
C SER A 448 -6.61 -20.84 21.62
N LEU A 449 -7.01 -22.02 21.16
CA LEU A 449 -6.46 -22.62 19.94
C LEU A 449 -6.74 -21.77 18.69
N MET A 450 -7.91 -21.13 18.61
CA MET A 450 -8.28 -20.23 17.51
C MET A 450 -7.57 -18.87 17.55
N GLN A 451 -7.04 -18.45 18.71
CA GLN A 451 -6.26 -17.21 18.83
C GLN A 451 -4.81 -17.39 18.35
N ASP A 452 -4.28 -18.60 18.52
CA ASP A 452 -2.89 -18.96 18.20
C ASP A 452 -2.72 -19.57 16.81
N SER A 453 -3.81 -19.73 16.04
CA SER A 453 -3.88 -20.23 14.66
C SER A 453 -4.20 -19.11 13.67
#